data_AF-A0A6A0IJH5-F1
#
_entry.id   AF-A0A6A0IJH5-F1
#
_cell.length_a   1.000
_cell.length_b   1.000
_cell.length_c   1.000
_cell.angle_alpha   90.00
_cell.angle_beta   90.00
_cell.angle_gamma   90.00
#
_symmetry.space_group_name_H-M   'P 1'
#
loop_
_entity.id
_entity.type
_entity.pdbx_description
1 polymer ?
#
loop_
_entity_poly.entity_id
_entity_poly.type
_entity_poly.pdbx_seq_one_letter_code
_entity_poly.pdbx_strand_id
1 'polypeptide(L)'
;MEDLYAGPSWNFVFGQASLTERVGVYSFARYAPESGSAPAHAPLLRACKVLAHEAGHLFGLWHCIYYACLMNGSNHLAELDRRPLHLCPVCLRKLQSSSRFDVTERYRRLRDLCCEAGFDDEAAWFEHHAGLRGSP
;
A
#
# COMPACT_ATOMS: atom_id res chain seq x y z
N MET A 1 6.16 -20.53 6.33
CA MET A 1 6.14 -19.07 6.20
C MET A 1 5.69 -18.55 7.55
N GLU A 2 6.46 -17.66 8.16
CA GLU A 2 6.36 -17.34 9.58
C GLU A 2 5.62 -16.01 9.82
N ASP A 3 4.92 -15.93 10.94
CA ASP A 3 4.23 -14.72 11.40
C ASP A 3 5.21 -13.76 12.10
N LEU A 4 4.88 -12.46 12.13
CA LEU A 4 5.77 -11.43 12.69
C LEU A 4 5.17 -10.79 13.94
N TYR A 5 6.01 -10.62 14.96
CA TYR A 5 5.66 -10.00 16.24
C TYR A 5 6.68 -8.90 16.56
N ALA A 6 6.24 -7.65 16.65
CA ALA A 6 7.11 -6.49 16.92
C ALA A 6 7.59 -6.40 18.39
N GLY A 7 6.91 -7.12 19.29
CA GLY A 7 7.27 -7.19 20.71
C GLY A 7 6.37 -8.16 21.46
N PRO A 8 6.72 -8.53 22.71
CA PRO A 8 6.03 -9.57 23.48
C PRO A 8 4.58 -9.23 23.87
N SER A 9 4.15 -7.97 23.74
CA SER A 9 2.78 -7.50 24.00
C SER A 9 1.98 -7.16 22.74
N TRP A 10 2.55 -7.36 21.55
CA TRP A 10 1.88 -7.03 20.28
C TRP A 10 1.22 -8.27 19.68
N ASN A 11 0.04 -8.10 19.07
CA ASN A 11 -0.71 -9.22 18.49
C ASN A 11 -0.01 -9.84 17.27
N PHE A 12 0.33 -9.03 16.26
CA PHE A 12 1.17 -9.38 15.10
C PHE A 12 1.39 -8.12 14.25
N VAL A 13 2.33 -8.15 13.32
CA VAL A 13 2.51 -7.12 12.28
C VAL A 13 2.52 -7.76 10.89
N PHE A 14 1.90 -7.12 9.90
CA PHE A 14 1.96 -7.58 8.51
C PHE A 14 3.33 -7.29 7.86
N GLY A 15 3.99 -6.25 8.36
CA GLY A 15 5.35 -5.86 8.06
C GLY A 15 5.80 -4.78 9.02
N GLN A 16 7.10 -4.47 9.00
CA GLN A 16 7.68 -3.39 9.76
C GLN A 16 8.90 -2.85 9.03
N ALA A 17 9.01 -1.54 8.93
CA ALA A 17 10.15 -0.85 8.35
C ALA A 17 10.75 0.17 9.32
N SER A 18 12.08 0.28 9.30
CA SER A 18 12.81 1.35 9.97
C SER A 18 12.95 2.56 9.04
N LEU A 19 12.48 3.71 9.53
CA LEU A 19 12.59 4.99 8.83
C LEU A 19 14.05 5.46 8.68
N THR A 20 14.91 5.13 9.64
CA THR A 20 16.30 5.62 9.70
C THR A 20 17.26 4.67 9.00
N GLU A 21 17.09 3.37 9.23
CA GLU A 21 17.98 2.31 8.72
C GLU A 21 17.63 1.89 7.29
N ARG A 22 16.45 2.30 6.77
CA ARG A 22 15.95 1.95 5.43
C ARG A 22 15.94 0.44 5.15
N VAL A 23 15.58 -0.33 6.17
CA VAL A 23 15.32 -1.77 6.08
C VAL A 23 13.89 -2.07 6.50
N GLY A 24 13.28 -3.09 5.91
CA GLY A 24 11.95 -3.54 6.26
C GLY A 24 11.77 -5.04 6.08
N VAL A 25 10.86 -5.61 6.86
CA VAL A 25 10.46 -7.02 6.83
C VAL A 25 8.95 -7.11 6.64
N TYR A 26 8.48 -8.16 5.99
CA TYR A 26 7.05 -8.39 5.76
C TYR A 26 6.75 -9.89 5.77
N SER A 27 5.50 -10.26 6.08
CA SER A 27 5.05 -11.66 6.09
C SER A 27 3.74 -11.82 5.33
N PHE A 28 3.59 -12.96 4.65
CA PHE A 28 2.31 -13.35 4.03
C PHE A 28 1.53 -14.39 4.85
N ALA A 29 1.98 -14.72 6.08
CA ALA A 29 1.39 -15.81 6.88
C ALA A 29 -0.11 -15.65 7.16
N ARG A 30 -0.64 -14.42 7.06
CA ARG A 30 -2.03 -14.07 7.38
C ARG A 30 -2.88 -13.63 6.19
N TYR A 31 -2.40 -13.79 4.95
CA TYR A 31 -3.19 -13.37 3.78
C TYR A 31 -4.07 -14.46 3.18
N ALA A 32 -3.95 -15.71 3.64
CA ALA A 32 -4.86 -16.77 3.24
C ALA A 32 -6.29 -16.39 3.64
N PRO A 33 -7.26 -16.42 2.70
CA PRO A 33 -8.65 -16.17 3.04
C PRO A 33 -9.13 -17.30 3.94
N GLU A 34 -9.81 -16.95 5.04
CA GLU A 34 -10.65 -17.95 5.72
C GLU A 34 -11.76 -18.33 4.75
N SER A 35 -11.68 -19.56 4.23
CA SER A 35 -12.69 -20.27 3.43
C SER A 35 -13.71 -19.39 2.66
N GLY A 36 -13.40 -19.08 1.40
CA GLY A 36 -14.40 -18.94 0.33
C GLY A 36 -15.14 -17.61 0.14
N SER A 37 -14.91 -16.57 0.95
CA SER A 37 -15.69 -15.31 0.88
C SER A 37 -15.00 -14.13 0.18
N ALA A 38 -13.70 -14.20 -0.09
CA ALA A 38 -12.93 -13.11 -0.70
C ALA A 38 -12.59 -13.39 -2.18
N PRO A 39 -12.50 -12.36 -3.03
CA PRO A 39 -12.00 -12.50 -4.41
C PRO A 39 -10.65 -13.22 -4.44
N ALA A 40 -10.40 -14.02 -5.48
CA ALA A 40 -9.14 -14.77 -5.62
C ALA A 40 -7.89 -13.87 -5.55
N HIS A 41 -8.01 -12.59 -5.96
CA HIS A 41 -6.94 -11.61 -5.97
C HIS A 41 -6.70 -10.93 -4.60
N ALA A 42 -7.59 -11.11 -3.62
CA ALA A 42 -7.53 -10.39 -2.33
C ALA A 42 -6.22 -10.62 -1.54
N PRO A 43 -5.64 -11.83 -1.47
CA PRO A 43 -4.35 -12.05 -0.80
C PRO A 43 -3.21 -11.28 -1.46
N LEU A 44 -3.18 -11.23 -2.79
CA LEU A 44 -2.17 -10.49 -3.55
C LEU A 44 -2.35 -8.98 -3.35
N LEU A 45 -3.57 -8.47 -3.40
CA LEU A 45 -3.85 -7.06 -3.16
C LEU A 45 -3.43 -6.62 -1.75
N ARG A 46 -3.72 -7.43 -0.73
CA ARG A 46 -3.27 -7.19 0.66
C ARG A 46 -1.75 -7.14 0.74
N ALA A 47 -1.07 -8.10 0.12
CA ALA A 47 0.38 -8.12 0.08
C ALA A 47 0.96 -6.87 -0.60
N CYS A 48 0.42 -6.45 -1.75
CA CYS A 48 0.82 -5.22 -2.43
C CYS A 48 0.60 -3.98 -1.56
N LYS A 49 -0.55 -3.88 -0.87
CA LYS A 49 -0.86 -2.77 0.05
C LYS A 49 0.14 -2.71 1.20
N VAL A 50 0.49 -3.84 1.81
CA VAL A 50 1.44 -3.87 2.93
C VAL A 50 2.86 -3.58 2.45
N LEU A 51 3.31 -4.24 1.40
CA LEU A 51 4.64 -4.02 0.82
C LEU A 51 4.87 -2.56 0.42
N ALA A 52 3.89 -1.95 -0.25
CA ALA A 52 4.00 -0.56 -0.66
C ALA A 52 3.91 0.42 0.53
N HIS A 53 3.20 0.06 1.61
CA HIS A 53 3.16 0.82 2.86
C HIS A 53 4.53 0.83 3.54
N GLU A 54 5.11 -0.36 3.76
CA GLU A 54 6.44 -0.48 4.36
C GLU A 54 7.52 0.18 3.49
N ALA A 55 7.42 0.05 2.16
CA ALA A 55 8.30 0.78 1.25
C ALA A 55 8.17 2.30 1.43
N GLY A 56 6.96 2.82 1.66
CA GLY A 56 6.72 4.23 1.98
C GLY A 56 7.49 4.70 3.22
N HIS A 57 7.57 3.86 4.25
CA HIS A 57 8.41 4.13 5.43
C HIS A 57 9.90 4.23 5.07
N LEU A 58 10.41 3.42 4.14
CA LEU A 58 11.82 3.54 3.68
C LEU A 58 12.12 4.90 3.02
N PHE A 59 11.09 5.58 2.49
CA PHE A 59 11.17 6.94 1.95
C PHE A 59 10.84 8.03 2.97
N GLY A 60 10.72 7.70 4.26
CA GLY A 60 10.49 8.66 5.35
C GLY A 60 9.03 9.08 5.53
N LEU A 61 8.07 8.37 4.95
CA LEU A 61 6.65 8.68 5.13
C LEU A 61 6.16 8.08 6.46
N TRP A 62 5.60 8.91 7.32
CA TRP A 62 4.84 8.45 8.49
C TRP A 62 3.41 8.06 8.12
N HIS A 63 2.73 7.40 9.06
CA HIS A 63 1.30 7.15 8.93
C HIS A 63 0.52 8.42 8.58
N CYS A 64 -0.36 8.32 7.60
CA CYS A 64 -1.21 9.42 7.17
C CYS A 64 -2.51 9.41 7.97
N ILE A 65 -2.90 10.58 8.50
CA ILE A 65 -4.16 10.78 9.24
C ILE A 65 -5.10 11.77 8.54
N TYR A 66 -4.70 12.29 7.38
CA TYR A 66 -5.37 13.42 6.72
C TYR A 66 -6.42 12.98 5.69
N TYR A 67 -6.21 11.84 5.04
CA TYR A 67 -7.01 11.35 3.93
C TYR A 67 -7.02 9.82 3.92
N ALA A 68 -7.95 9.22 3.16
CA ALA A 68 -7.81 7.84 2.71
C ALA A 68 -6.51 7.72 1.89
N CYS A 69 -5.60 6.84 2.33
CA CYS A 69 -4.25 6.77 1.82
C CYS A 69 -3.66 5.37 2.10
N LEU A 70 -2.83 4.88 1.17
CA LEU A 70 -1.99 3.71 1.37
C LEU A 70 -1.17 3.78 2.67
N MET A 71 -0.79 4.99 3.12
CA MET A 71 -0.05 5.21 4.38
C MET A 71 -0.94 5.29 5.63
N ASN A 72 -2.25 5.02 5.57
CA ASN A 72 -3.03 4.90 6.80
C ASN A 72 -2.56 3.66 7.60
N GLY A 73 -2.41 3.81 8.92
CA GLY A 73 -2.14 2.68 9.80
C GLY A 73 -3.31 1.69 9.81
N SER A 74 -3.03 0.43 10.14
CA SER A 74 -4.06 -0.63 10.23
C SER A 74 -3.73 -1.56 11.39
N ASN A 75 -4.70 -1.77 12.27
CA ASN A 75 -4.60 -2.65 13.44
C ASN A 75 -5.24 -4.03 13.21
N HIS A 76 -6.05 -4.18 12.16
CA HIS A 76 -6.69 -5.46 11.81
C HIS A 76 -7.00 -5.58 10.31
N LEU A 77 -7.31 -6.80 9.86
CA LEU A 77 -7.48 -7.14 8.44
C LEU A 77 -8.58 -6.30 7.74
N ALA A 78 -9.69 -6.05 8.42
CA ALA A 78 -10.78 -5.23 7.84
C ALA A 78 -10.38 -3.77 7.58
N GLU A 79 -9.44 -3.20 8.35
CA GLU A 79 -8.90 -1.87 8.08
C GLU A 79 -7.95 -1.90 6.87
N LEU A 80 -7.09 -2.93 6.79
CA LEU A 80 -6.22 -3.15 5.64
C LEU A 80 -7.01 -3.30 4.34
N ASP A 81 -8.12 -4.03 4.37
CA ASP A 81 -8.99 -4.23 3.21
C ASP A 81 -9.62 -2.92 2.72
N ARG A 82 -10.08 -2.07 3.66
CA ARG A 82 -10.69 -0.76 3.36
C ARG A 82 -9.69 0.29 2.89
N ARG A 83 -8.40 0.15 3.23
CA ARG A 83 -7.35 1.09 2.85
C ARG A 83 -7.13 1.07 1.34
N PRO A 84 -6.98 2.21 0.65
CA PRO A 84 -6.71 2.20 -0.79
C PRO A 84 -5.29 1.73 -1.13
N LEU A 85 -5.06 1.33 -2.38
CA LEU A 85 -3.71 1.08 -2.90
C LEU A 85 -2.96 2.37 -3.27
N HIS A 86 -3.66 3.50 -3.43
CA HIS A 86 -3.08 4.77 -3.84
C HIS A 86 -2.63 5.66 -2.67
N LEU A 87 -1.66 6.54 -2.94
CA LEU A 87 -1.25 7.60 -2.02
C LEU A 87 -2.17 8.82 -2.17
N CYS A 88 -2.53 9.45 -1.05
CA CYS A 88 -3.19 10.75 -1.10
C CYS A 88 -2.24 11.85 -1.66
N PRO A 89 -2.76 13.01 -2.10
CA PRO A 89 -1.94 14.07 -2.70
C PRO A 89 -0.73 14.51 -1.83
N VAL A 90 -0.91 14.54 -0.51
CA VAL A 90 0.16 14.90 0.44
C VAL A 90 1.28 13.85 0.44
N CYS A 91 0.94 12.58 0.61
CA CYS A 91 1.93 11.50 0.65
C CYS A 91 2.57 11.27 -0.72
N LEU A 92 1.82 11.42 -1.80
CA LEU A 92 2.35 11.38 -3.17
C LEU A 92 3.42 12.45 -3.38
N ARG A 93 3.14 13.70 -2.99
CA ARG A 93 4.11 14.79 -3.14
C ARG A 93 5.35 14.60 -2.25
N LYS A 94 5.19 14.09 -1.03
CA LYS A 94 6.32 13.70 -0.15
C LYS A 94 7.21 12.65 -0.84
N LEU A 95 6.60 11.59 -1.37
CA LEU A 95 7.34 10.55 -2.08
C LEU A 95 8.02 11.12 -3.32
N GLN A 96 7.31 11.92 -4.12
CA GLN A 96 7.85 12.56 -5.33
C GLN A 96 9.05 13.47 -5.01
N SER A 97 9.01 14.20 -3.90
CA SER A 97 10.13 15.03 -3.46
C SER A 97 11.39 14.22 -3.16
N SER A 98 11.24 12.96 -2.72
CA SER A 98 12.36 12.09 -2.36
C SER A 98 12.97 11.33 -3.55
N SER A 99 12.16 10.95 -4.54
CA SER A 99 12.55 10.05 -5.64
C SER A 99 12.39 10.63 -7.05
N ARG A 100 11.79 11.82 -7.19
CA ARG A 100 11.68 12.62 -8.43
C ARG A 100 11.10 11.87 -9.65
N PHE A 101 10.06 11.06 -9.43
CA PHE A 101 9.35 10.39 -10.53
C PHE A 101 8.28 11.29 -11.19
N ASP A 102 7.91 10.93 -12.43
CA ASP A 102 6.74 11.48 -13.11
C ASP A 102 5.45 10.84 -12.57
N VAL A 103 4.55 11.66 -12.05
CA VAL A 103 3.31 11.19 -11.41
C VAL A 103 2.38 10.52 -12.41
N THR A 104 2.28 11.07 -13.62
CA THR A 104 1.37 10.59 -14.65
C THR A 104 1.81 9.21 -15.13
N GLU A 105 3.10 9.05 -15.39
CA GLU A 105 3.69 7.79 -15.79
C GLU A 105 3.58 6.74 -14.69
N ARG A 106 3.79 7.14 -13.42
CA ARG A 106 3.56 6.25 -12.28
C ARG A 106 2.11 5.74 -12.26
N TYR A 107 1.12 6.60 -12.48
CA TYR A 107 -0.28 6.17 -12.50
C TYR A 107 -0.62 5.26 -13.67
N ARG A 108 -0.09 5.52 -14.88
CA ARG A 108 -0.27 4.59 -16.02
C ARG A 108 0.27 3.20 -15.72
N ARG A 109 1.50 3.11 -15.21
CA ARG A 109 2.12 1.83 -14.86
C ARG A 109 1.39 1.09 -13.75
N LEU A 110 0.86 1.81 -12.75
CA LEU A 110 0.05 1.20 -11.70
C LEU A 110 -1.31 0.74 -12.23
N ARG A 111 -1.93 1.49 -13.15
CA ARG A 111 -3.15 1.08 -13.84
C ARG A 111 -2.93 -0.23 -14.60
N ASP A 112 -1.87 -0.31 -15.41
CA ASP A 112 -1.52 -1.52 -16.17
C ASP A 112 -1.33 -2.73 -15.24
N LEU A 113 -0.54 -2.57 -14.17
CA LEU A 113 -0.34 -3.62 -13.16
C LEU A 113 -1.65 -4.06 -12.50
N CYS A 114 -2.54 -3.11 -12.16
CA CYS A 114 -3.82 -3.42 -11.54
C CYS A 114 -4.74 -4.18 -12.52
N CYS A 115 -4.75 -3.81 -13.80
CA CYS A 115 -5.47 -4.55 -14.84
C CYS A 115 -4.95 -6.00 -14.97
N GLU A 116 -3.63 -6.19 -15.03
CA GLU A 116 -3.01 -7.52 -15.13
C GLU A 116 -3.30 -8.40 -13.91
N ALA A 117 -3.37 -7.80 -12.71
CA ALA A 117 -3.62 -8.49 -11.46
C ALA A 117 -5.12 -8.69 -11.13
N GLY A 118 -6.03 -8.13 -11.93
CA GLY A 118 -7.49 -8.18 -11.68
C GLY A 118 -7.95 -7.31 -10.52
N PHE A 119 -7.25 -6.20 -10.24
CA PHE A 119 -7.61 -5.20 -9.23
C PHE A 119 -8.48 -4.09 -9.84
N ASP A 120 -9.68 -4.43 -10.30
CA ASP A 120 -10.50 -3.58 -11.17
C ASP A 120 -10.79 -2.19 -10.56
N ASP A 121 -11.15 -2.13 -9.27
CA ASP A 121 -11.44 -0.87 -8.58
C ASP A 121 -10.21 0.05 -8.52
N GLU A 122 -9.03 -0.52 -8.25
CA GLU A 122 -7.79 0.23 -8.15
C GLU A 122 -7.31 0.68 -9.55
N ALA A 123 -7.47 -0.18 -10.56
CA ALA A 123 -7.18 0.17 -11.96
C ALA A 123 -8.03 1.36 -12.42
N ALA A 124 -9.34 1.33 -12.14
CA ALA A 124 -10.26 2.42 -12.48
C ALA A 124 -9.86 3.74 -11.78
N TRP A 125 -9.44 3.67 -10.51
CA TRP A 125 -8.95 4.84 -9.79
C TRP A 125 -7.71 5.44 -10.46
N PHE A 126 -6.71 4.62 -10.80
CA PHE A 126 -5.49 5.09 -11.44
C PHE A 126 -5.73 5.60 -12.87
N GLU A 127 -6.63 5.00 -13.64
CA GLU A 127 -7.01 5.48 -14.98
C GLU A 127 -7.58 6.90 -14.92
N HIS A 128 -8.55 7.12 -14.03
CA HIS A 128 -9.16 8.43 -13.84
C HIS A 128 -8.11 9.51 -13.50
N HIS A 129 -7.17 9.18 -12.61
CA HIS A 129 -6.17 10.14 -12.12
C HIS A 129 -4.96 10.29 -13.05
N ALA A 130 -4.69 9.35 -13.96
CA ALA A 130 -3.68 9.51 -15.00
C ALA A 130 -4.07 10.57 -16.05
N GLY A 131 -5.37 10.79 -16.24
CA GLY A 131 -5.90 11.84 -17.14
C GLY A 131 -5.93 13.24 -16.51
N LEU A 132 -5.95 13.33 -15.18
CA LEU A 132 -5.92 14.61 -14.45
C LEU A 132 -4.49 15.15 -14.46
N ARG A 133 -4.19 16.06 -15.39
CA ARG A 133 -2.91 16.80 -15.40
C ARG A 133 -2.66 17.37 -14.02
N GLY A 134 -1.55 16.98 -13.40
CA GLY A 134 -1.08 17.61 -12.17
C GLY A 134 -0.97 19.11 -12.40
N SER A 135 -1.90 19.87 -11.82
CA SER A 135 -1.80 21.32 -11.86
C SER A 135 -0.51 21.72 -11.13
N PRO A 136 0.31 22.61 -11.73
CA PRO A 136 1.59 23.01 -11.16
C PRO A 136 1.46 23.53 -9.73
#